data_AF-A0AAX0LR99-F1
#
_entry.id   AF-A0AAX0LR99-F1
#
_cell.length_a   1.000
_cell.length_b   1.000
_cell.length_c   1.000
_cell.angle_alpha   90.00
_cell.angle_beta   90.00
_cell.angle_gamma   90.00
#
_symmetry.space_group_name_H-M   'P 1'
#
loop_
_entity.id
_entity.type
_entity.pdbx_description
1 polymer ?
#
loop_
_entity_poly.entity_id
_entity_poly.type
_entity_poly.pdbx_seq_one_letter_code
_entity_poly.pdbx_strand_id
1 'polypeptide(L)'
;METLPANQSASGRSILFTYPTTFAGAEHGETVIQLLNTDLYQFILSELQKLLLLEGFKLTSFKNKHVHLPQKSHKAIARQLVVLKEQYLAPLKSQSECEEIAQNAIENGSAEKMLERILAINSELGWHITTHLDGDKDWLSQALPYRQMKITIRATNEMLTRDVVRCFRDIAYQIKESSFTDKTMETAETVDVGITCEVQRWNKSAPPGFFPGVAGRTVPHNIEEQHFSTVIPDSCKQYVLLLQGINSTSPEAMAALLNNAAERIAEGESTGADYDDDYGYAFKVFHPGQCS
;
A
#
# COMPACT_ATOMS: atom_id res chain seq x y z
N MET A 1 -18.97 22.66 65.31
CA MET A 1 -19.70 22.98 64.07
C MET A 1 -18.83 23.94 63.30
N GLU A 2 -18.22 23.66 62.16
CA GLU A 2 -18.10 22.50 61.28
C GLU A 2 -16.82 22.77 60.48
N THR A 3 -16.00 21.75 60.24
CA THR A 3 -14.79 21.83 59.41
C THR A 3 -14.99 21.02 58.14
N LEU A 4 -14.39 21.52 57.04
CA LEU A 4 -14.02 20.91 55.74
C LEU A 4 -15.00 21.11 54.55
N PRO A 5 -14.53 21.05 53.28
CA PRO A 5 -13.13 21.06 52.79
C PRO A 5 -12.83 22.06 51.65
N ALA A 6 -11.53 22.19 51.37
CA ALA A 6 -10.96 22.70 50.13
C ALA A 6 -11.46 21.88 48.92
N ASN A 7 -11.81 22.56 47.83
CA ASN A 7 -12.05 21.91 46.55
C ASN A 7 -10.99 22.39 45.53
N GLN A 8 -10.21 21.42 45.07
CA GLN A 8 -9.31 21.51 43.92
C GLN A 8 -10.12 21.48 42.61
N SER A 9 -9.42 21.77 41.51
CA SER A 9 -9.87 21.81 40.10
C SER A 9 -10.50 23.14 39.66
N ALA A 10 -10.09 23.78 38.57
CA ALA A 10 -9.58 23.22 37.33
C ALA A 10 -8.35 23.98 36.79
N SER A 11 -7.31 23.22 36.43
CA SER A 11 -6.33 23.62 35.43
C SER A 11 -7.09 23.88 34.13
N GLY A 12 -7.29 25.15 33.80
CA GLY A 12 -7.84 25.56 32.52
C GLY A 12 -7.02 24.91 31.41
N ARG A 13 -7.65 24.04 30.62
CA ARG A 13 -7.12 23.57 29.35
C ARG A 13 -6.80 24.82 28.52
N SER A 14 -5.52 25.12 28.36
CA SER A 14 -5.08 26.05 27.33
C SER A 14 -5.43 25.39 26.00
N ILE A 15 -6.57 25.78 25.44
CA ILE A 15 -6.86 25.54 24.04
C ILE A 15 -5.87 26.43 23.30
N LEU A 16 -4.75 25.84 22.85
CA LEU A 16 -3.87 26.44 21.87
C LEU A 16 -4.71 26.68 20.61
N PHE A 17 -5.35 27.84 20.54
CA PHE A 17 -5.79 28.40 19.28
C PHE A 17 -4.51 28.67 18.48
N THR A 18 -4.12 27.72 17.63
CA THR A 18 -3.18 27.99 16.55
C THR A 18 -3.87 29.01 15.66
N TYR A 19 -3.47 30.27 15.79
CA TYR A 19 -3.88 31.31 14.86
C TYR A 19 -3.51 30.84 13.45
N PRO A 20 -4.38 31.03 12.44
CA PRO A 20 -4.01 30.75 11.07
C PRO A 20 -2.75 31.54 10.73
N THR A 21 -1.81 30.90 10.03
CA THR A 21 -0.61 31.55 9.50
C THR A 21 -0.98 32.87 8.85
N THR A 22 -0.25 33.95 9.17
CA THR A 22 -0.53 35.26 8.60
C THR A 22 -0.49 35.19 7.07
N PHE A 23 -1.55 35.63 6.39
CA PHE A 23 -1.59 35.69 4.94
C PHE A 23 -0.43 36.55 4.42
N ALA A 24 0.27 36.03 3.40
CA ALA A 24 1.53 36.57 2.87
C ALA A 24 2.72 36.63 3.88
N GLY A 25 2.61 35.96 5.03
CA GLY A 25 3.73 35.72 5.94
C GLY A 25 4.69 34.64 5.43
N ALA A 26 5.88 34.56 6.03
CA ALA A 26 6.91 33.59 5.64
C ALA A 26 6.41 32.13 5.70
N GLU A 27 5.75 31.75 6.80
CA GLU A 27 5.18 30.41 6.99
C GLU A 27 4.07 30.08 5.97
N HIS A 28 3.24 31.08 5.63
CA HIS A 28 2.24 30.93 4.57
C HIS A 28 2.90 30.71 3.21
N GLY A 29 3.96 31.48 2.90
CA GLY A 29 4.73 31.30 1.67
C GLY A 29 5.39 29.92 1.57
N GLU A 30 6.03 29.46 2.63
CA GLU A 30 6.65 28.13 2.70
C GLU A 30 5.62 27.01 2.50
N THR A 31 4.48 27.10 3.19
CA THR A 31 3.39 26.13 3.06
C THR A 31 2.84 26.08 1.64
N VAL A 32 2.59 27.24 1.01
CA VAL A 32 2.09 27.30 -0.37
C VAL A 32 3.10 26.70 -1.35
N ILE A 33 4.39 27.01 -1.19
CA ILE A 33 5.46 26.44 -2.03
C ILE A 33 5.54 24.92 -1.86
N GLN A 34 5.46 24.42 -0.64
CA GLN A 34 5.50 22.98 -0.37
C GLN A 34 4.32 22.26 -1.03
N LEU A 35 3.10 22.79 -0.87
CA LEU A 35 1.90 22.19 -1.44
C LEU A 35 1.93 22.18 -2.98
N LEU A 36 2.25 23.32 -3.61
CA LEU A 36 2.34 23.43 -5.07
C LEU A 36 3.41 22.51 -5.68
N ASN A 37 4.55 22.37 -5.00
CA ASN A 37 5.62 21.50 -5.47
C ASN A 37 5.33 20.02 -5.21
N THR A 38 4.56 19.68 -4.18
CA THR A 38 4.24 18.28 -3.87
C THR A 38 3.54 17.62 -5.06
N ASP A 39 2.49 18.24 -5.58
CA ASP A 39 1.72 17.70 -6.71
C ASP A 39 2.58 17.58 -7.98
N LEU A 40 3.37 18.62 -8.28
CA LEU A 40 4.28 18.62 -9.42
C LEU A 40 5.32 17.49 -9.30
N TYR A 41 5.99 17.34 -8.16
CA TYR A 41 7.04 16.34 -8.02
C TYR A 41 6.48 14.91 -7.91
N GLN A 42 5.27 14.71 -7.39
CA GLN A 42 4.59 13.42 -7.50
C GLN A 42 4.35 13.03 -8.97
N PHE A 43 3.88 13.98 -9.79
CA PHE A 43 3.74 13.76 -11.23
C PHE A 43 5.09 13.45 -11.90
N ILE A 44 6.12 14.27 -11.64
CA ILE A 44 7.47 14.08 -12.22
C ILE A 44 8.08 12.74 -11.82
N LEU A 45 7.93 12.30 -10.56
CA LEU A 45 8.46 11.01 -10.10
C LEU A 45 7.73 9.83 -10.76
N SER A 46 6.41 9.93 -10.93
CA SER A 46 5.61 8.92 -11.65
C SER A 46 6.03 8.81 -13.12
N GLU A 47 6.23 9.94 -13.80
CA GLU A 47 6.72 9.94 -15.17
C GLU A 47 8.17 9.46 -15.30
N LEU A 48 9.05 9.82 -14.36
CA LEU A 48 10.41 9.31 -14.30
C LEU A 48 10.43 7.78 -14.21
N GLN A 49 9.55 7.18 -13.39
CA GLN A 49 9.44 5.73 -13.30
C GLN A 49 9.09 5.09 -14.65
N LYS A 50 8.13 5.68 -15.40
CA LYS A 50 7.76 5.20 -16.73
C LYS A 50 8.90 5.35 -17.74
N LEU A 51 9.60 6.47 -17.73
CA LEU A 51 10.72 6.74 -18.62
C LEU A 51 11.91 5.81 -18.36
N LEU A 52 12.21 5.54 -17.09
CA LEU A 52 13.23 4.56 -16.71
C LEU A 52 12.87 3.18 -17.29
N LEU A 53 11.61 2.73 -17.16
CA LEU A 53 11.17 1.45 -17.71
C LEU A 53 11.31 1.39 -19.23
N LEU A 54 10.94 2.45 -19.95
CA LEU A 54 11.10 2.54 -21.41
C LEU A 54 12.57 2.43 -21.85
N GLU A 55 13.49 2.96 -21.05
CA GLU A 55 14.94 2.87 -21.28
C GLU A 55 15.57 1.58 -20.72
N GLY A 56 14.77 0.67 -20.16
CA GLY A 56 15.26 -0.60 -19.62
C GLY A 56 15.89 -0.49 -18.24
N PHE A 57 15.36 0.39 -17.39
CA PHE A 57 15.77 0.58 -15.99
C PHE A 57 14.58 0.53 -15.04
N LYS A 58 14.83 0.24 -13.77
CA LYS A 58 13.82 0.32 -12.69
C LYS A 58 14.41 0.85 -11.40
N LEU A 59 13.54 1.38 -10.53
CA LEU A 59 13.91 1.79 -9.18
C LEU A 59 13.85 0.60 -8.21
N THR A 60 14.78 0.56 -7.25
CA THR A 60 14.84 -0.45 -6.19
C THR A 60 15.26 0.18 -4.87
N SER A 61 14.90 -0.44 -3.75
CA SER A 61 15.45 -0.13 -2.43
C SER A 61 16.78 -0.86 -2.14
N PHE A 62 17.17 -1.83 -2.99
CA PHE A 62 18.39 -2.60 -2.82
C PHE A 62 19.64 -1.90 -3.37
N LYS A 63 20.46 -1.35 -2.48
CA LYS A 63 21.68 -0.59 -2.81
C LYS A 63 22.75 -1.38 -3.57
N ASN A 64 22.75 -2.71 -3.45
CA ASN A 64 23.74 -3.61 -4.07
C ASN A 64 23.54 -3.82 -5.58
N LYS A 65 22.40 -3.43 -6.14
CA LYS A 65 22.08 -3.55 -7.58
C LYS A 65 22.13 -2.21 -8.34
N HIS A 66 22.67 -1.15 -7.72
CA HIS A 66 22.69 0.20 -8.29
C HIS A 66 23.52 0.29 -9.58
N VAL A 67 22.92 0.88 -10.63
CA VAL A 67 23.54 1.14 -11.93
C VAL A 67 23.44 2.62 -12.28
N HIS A 68 24.51 3.16 -12.86
CA HIS A 68 24.49 4.51 -13.45
C HIS A 68 23.84 4.49 -14.83
N LEU A 69 22.96 5.46 -15.10
CA LEU A 69 22.35 5.60 -16.41
C LEU A 69 23.41 5.86 -17.50
N PRO A 70 23.41 5.12 -18.61
CA PRO A 70 24.20 5.46 -19.78
C PRO A 70 23.86 6.86 -20.25
N GLN A 71 24.87 7.60 -20.74
CA GLN A 71 24.71 9.01 -21.11
C GLN A 71 23.59 9.26 -22.15
N LYS A 72 23.37 8.31 -23.06
CA LYS A 72 22.28 8.37 -24.05
C LYS A 72 20.90 8.36 -23.35
N SER A 73 20.67 7.39 -22.47
CA SER A 73 19.42 7.27 -21.71
C SER A 73 19.25 8.42 -20.73
N HIS A 74 20.34 8.88 -20.10
CA HIS A 74 20.33 10.05 -19.24
C HIS A 74 19.79 11.29 -19.98
N LYS A 75 20.34 11.60 -21.17
CA LYS A 75 19.89 12.72 -21.99
C LYS A 75 18.46 12.58 -22.48
N ALA A 76 18.07 11.37 -22.90
CA ALA A 76 16.71 11.09 -23.37
C ALA A 76 15.67 11.33 -22.26
N ILE A 77 15.91 10.77 -21.07
CA ILE A 77 15.05 10.94 -19.89
C ILE A 77 15.02 12.41 -19.45
N ALA A 78 16.18 13.06 -19.35
CA ALA A 78 16.28 14.46 -18.93
C ALA A 78 15.47 15.38 -19.86
N ARG A 79 15.58 15.18 -21.18
CA ARG A 79 14.82 15.96 -22.16
C ARG A 79 13.32 15.75 -21.99
N GLN A 80 12.88 14.49 -21.89
CA GLN A 80 11.46 14.17 -21.82
C GLN A 80 10.83 14.65 -20.51
N LEU A 81 11.55 14.62 -19.39
CA LEU A 81 11.07 15.20 -18.14
C LEU A 81 10.84 16.71 -18.21
N VAL A 82 11.69 17.44 -18.94
CA VAL A 82 11.47 18.88 -19.16
C VAL A 82 10.20 19.11 -19.98
N VAL A 83 9.98 18.34 -21.06
CA VAL A 83 8.74 18.42 -21.85
C VAL A 83 7.51 18.22 -20.95
N LEU A 84 7.51 17.15 -20.16
CA LEU A 84 6.39 16.80 -19.28
C LEU A 84 6.16 17.85 -18.19
N LYS A 85 7.24 18.40 -17.62
CA LYS A 85 7.16 19.49 -16.66
C LYS A 85 6.53 20.75 -17.27
N GLU A 86 6.96 21.15 -18.46
CA GLU A 86 6.43 22.33 -19.14
C GLU A 86 4.95 22.18 -19.50
N GLN A 87 4.55 20.99 -19.93
CA GLN A 87 3.15 20.67 -20.21
C GLN A 87 2.29 20.67 -18.95
N TYR A 88 2.82 20.15 -17.84
CA TYR A 88 2.13 20.18 -16.56
C TYR A 88 1.91 21.62 -16.07
N LEU A 89 2.96 22.46 -16.14
CA LEU A 89 2.89 23.85 -15.68
C LEU A 89 2.07 24.76 -16.60
N ALA A 90 2.00 24.44 -17.89
CA ALA A 90 1.25 25.21 -18.87
C ALA A 90 0.56 24.29 -19.89
N PRO A 91 -0.61 23.71 -19.54
CA PRO A 91 -1.29 22.70 -20.37
C PRO A 91 -1.72 23.18 -21.77
N LEU A 92 -1.77 24.49 -21.99
CA LEU A 92 -2.13 25.09 -23.27
C LEU A 92 -0.92 25.30 -24.20
N LYS A 93 0.32 25.11 -23.71
CA LYS A 93 1.51 25.15 -24.57
C LYS A 93 1.45 23.99 -25.56
N SER A 94 1.81 24.27 -26.81
CA SER A 94 1.89 23.22 -27.83
C SER A 94 3.04 22.26 -27.54
N GLN A 95 2.94 21.05 -28.09
CA GLN A 95 4.00 20.04 -28.03
C GLN A 95 5.33 20.60 -28.58
N SER A 96 5.29 21.31 -29.71
CA SER A 96 6.48 21.86 -30.37
C SER A 96 7.20 22.89 -29.50
N GLU A 97 6.46 23.76 -28.80
CA GLU A 97 7.06 24.74 -27.88
C GLU A 97 7.73 24.06 -26.69
N CYS A 98 7.11 23.01 -26.13
CA CYS A 98 7.69 22.25 -25.03
C CYS A 98 8.97 21.52 -25.46
N GLU A 99 8.99 20.98 -26.68
CA GLU A 99 10.16 20.31 -27.25
C GLU A 99 11.33 21.27 -27.51
N GLU A 100 11.04 22.51 -27.95
CA GLU A 100 12.04 23.56 -28.12
C GLU A 100 12.65 23.98 -26.78
N ILE A 101 11.81 24.18 -25.75
CA ILE A 101 12.28 24.47 -24.37
C ILE A 101 13.17 23.34 -23.86
N ALA A 102 12.75 22.09 -24.05
CA ALA A 102 13.53 20.93 -23.63
C ALA A 102 14.86 20.82 -24.39
N GLN A 103 14.88 21.14 -25.68
CA GLN A 103 16.11 21.16 -26.48
C GLN A 103 17.09 22.21 -25.97
N ASN A 104 16.63 23.44 -25.72
CA ASN A 104 17.44 24.51 -25.14
C ASN A 104 17.97 24.12 -23.74
N ALA A 105 17.15 23.44 -22.93
CA ALA A 105 17.53 22.97 -21.60
C ALA A 105 18.58 21.83 -21.64
N ILE A 106 18.59 21.02 -22.69
CA ILE A 106 19.64 20.03 -22.93
C ILE A 106 20.93 20.72 -23.35
N GLU A 107 20.86 21.68 -24.28
CA GLU A 107 22.03 22.39 -24.81
C GLU A 107 22.76 23.19 -23.73
N ASN A 108 22.03 23.80 -22.80
CA ASN A 108 22.61 24.51 -21.66
C ASN A 108 22.90 23.63 -20.43
N GLY A 109 22.62 22.33 -20.51
CA GLY A 109 22.86 21.32 -19.46
C GLY A 109 21.94 21.41 -18.24
N SER A 110 20.92 22.28 -18.24
CA SER A 110 19.99 22.41 -17.10
C SER A 110 19.06 21.21 -16.94
N ALA A 111 18.66 20.57 -18.05
CA ALA A 111 17.83 19.37 -18.04
C ALA A 111 18.55 18.20 -17.33
N GLU A 112 19.82 17.99 -17.67
CA GLU A 112 20.65 16.93 -17.08
C GLU A 112 20.88 17.18 -15.58
N LYS A 113 21.20 18.41 -15.18
CA LYS A 113 21.34 18.79 -13.76
C LYS A 113 20.05 18.58 -12.96
N MET A 114 18.89 18.85 -13.56
CA MET A 114 17.60 18.59 -12.92
C MET A 114 17.42 17.09 -12.66
N LEU A 115 17.68 16.24 -13.66
CA LEU A 115 17.60 14.79 -13.52
C LEU A 115 18.59 14.29 -12.46
N GLU A 116 19.86 14.72 -12.51
CA GLU A 116 20.88 14.35 -11.53
C GLU A 116 20.45 14.70 -10.09
N ARG A 117 19.86 15.89 -9.89
CA ARG A 117 19.38 16.30 -8.57
C ARG A 117 18.23 15.44 -8.08
N ILE A 118 17.27 15.12 -8.96
CA ILE A 118 16.16 14.22 -8.62
C ILE A 118 16.70 12.84 -8.24
N LEU A 119 17.63 12.28 -9.03
CA LEU A 119 18.20 10.97 -8.76
C LEU A 119 19.02 10.95 -7.45
N ALA A 120 19.78 12.01 -7.18
CA ALA A 120 20.54 12.14 -5.93
C ALA A 120 19.61 12.15 -4.71
N ILE A 121 18.53 12.93 -4.73
CA ILE A 121 17.54 12.98 -3.65
C ILE A 121 16.89 11.60 -3.46
N ASN A 122 16.50 10.93 -4.54
CA ASN A 122 15.93 9.59 -4.45
C ASN A 122 16.91 8.58 -3.84
N SER A 123 18.19 8.67 -4.20
CA SER A 123 19.25 7.84 -3.61
C SER A 123 19.45 8.09 -2.11
N GLU A 124 19.37 9.35 -1.67
CA GLU A 124 19.37 9.71 -0.25
C GLU A 124 18.15 9.16 0.50
N LEU A 125 16.99 9.08 -0.19
CA LEU A 125 15.76 8.47 0.32
C LEU A 125 15.74 6.93 0.19
N GLY A 126 16.83 6.31 -0.26
CA GLY A 126 16.98 4.86 -0.35
C GLY A 126 16.52 4.23 -1.67
N TRP A 127 16.23 5.02 -2.71
CA TRP A 127 15.83 4.54 -4.03
C TRP A 127 16.98 4.62 -5.04
N HIS A 128 17.27 3.50 -5.67
CA HIS A 128 18.41 3.31 -6.56
C HIS A 128 17.96 2.81 -7.93
N ILE A 129 18.64 3.23 -9.00
CA ILE A 129 18.37 2.75 -10.36
C ILE A 129 19.06 1.40 -10.57
N THR A 130 18.40 0.47 -11.25
CA THR A 130 18.95 -0.84 -11.63
C THR A 130 18.63 -1.14 -13.09
N THR A 131 19.42 -1.99 -13.73
CA THR A 131 19.13 -2.50 -15.07
C THR A 131 17.92 -3.43 -15.03
N HIS A 132 17.00 -3.23 -15.97
CA HIS A 132 15.87 -4.13 -16.22
C HIS A 132 16.33 -5.44 -16.88
N LEU A 133 17.55 -5.49 -17.41
CA LEU A 133 18.04 -6.54 -18.32
C LEU A 133 19.03 -7.54 -17.72
N ASP A 134 19.41 -7.45 -16.45
CA ASP A 134 20.21 -8.51 -15.82
C ASP A 134 19.31 -9.59 -15.23
N GLY A 135 19.12 -10.67 -16.00
CA GLY A 135 19.19 -12.08 -15.55
C GLY A 135 18.24 -12.63 -14.48
N ASP A 136 17.59 -11.80 -13.68
CA ASP A 136 16.41 -12.16 -12.92
C ASP A 136 15.25 -12.00 -13.89
N LYS A 137 14.77 -13.12 -14.45
CA LYS A 137 13.36 -13.32 -14.81
C LYS A 137 12.52 -12.28 -14.05
N ASP A 138 11.99 -11.27 -14.73
CA ASP A 138 11.39 -10.11 -14.10
C ASP A 138 10.35 -10.59 -13.08
N TRP A 139 10.77 -10.61 -11.81
CA TRP A 139 10.07 -11.37 -10.78
C TRP A 139 8.67 -10.82 -10.61
N LEU A 140 8.47 -9.52 -10.91
CA LEU A 140 7.17 -8.86 -10.96
C LEU A 140 6.27 -9.42 -12.05
N SER A 141 6.76 -9.62 -13.27
CA SER A 141 5.95 -10.27 -14.32
C SER A 141 5.74 -11.77 -14.09
N GLN A 142 6.51 -12.41 -13.19
CA GLN A 142 6.24 -13.77 -12.71
C GLN A 142 5.38 -13.84 -11.45
N ALA A 143 5.38 -12.78 -10.63
CA ALA A 143 4.64 -12.68 -9.39
C ALA A 143 3.25 -12.08 -9.58
N LEU A 144 3.05 -11.27 -10.62
CA LEU A 144 1.76 -10.68 -10.95
C LEU A 144 0.95 -11.57 -11.90
N PRO A 145 -0.40 -11.50 -11.83
CA PRO A 145 -1.17 -10.73 -10.85
C PRO A 145 -1.11 -11.34 -9.44
N TYR A 146 -1.19 -10.50 -8.41
CA TYR A 146 -1.43 -10.99 -7.06
C TYR A 146 -2.82 -11.64 -7.00
N ARG A 147 -2.91 -12.79 -6.36
CA ARG A 147 -4.15 -13.50 -6.05
C ARG A 147 -4.57 -13.14 -4.64
N GLN A 148 -5.59 -12.29 -4.50
CA GLN A 148 -6.02 -11.76 -3.22
C GLN A 148 -7.37 -12.35 -2.82
N MET A 149 -7.53 -12.64 -1.52
CA MET A 149 -8.81 -13.02 -0.94
C MET A 149 -9.05 -12.25 0.35
N LYS A 150 -10.31 -11.89 0.56
CA LYS A 150 -10.85 -11.42 1.84
C LYS A 150 -11.94 -12.38 2.27
N ILE A 151 -11.81 -12.90 3.48
CA ILE A 151 -12.78 -13.78 4.11
C ILE A 151 -13.31 -13.03 5.33
N THR A 152 -14.63 -12.85 5.36
CA THR A 152 -15.34 -12.26 6.49
C THR A 152 -16.32 -13.28 7.04
N ILE A 153 -16.11 -13.72 8.28
CA ILE A 153 -17.04 -14.59 8.99
C ILE A 153 -17.73 -13.79 10.09
N ARG A 154 -19.06 -13.79 10.08
CA ARG A 154 -19.89 -13.26 11.15
C ARG A 154 -20.49 -14.43 11.91
N ALA A 155 -20.27 -14.46 13.21
CA ALA A 155 -20.75 -15.51 14.10
C ALA A 155 -21.51 -14.90 15.28
N THR A 156 -22.67 -15.46 15.60
CA THR A 156 -23.43 -15.04 16.79
C THR A 156 -22.65 -15.37 18.07
N ASN A 157 -23.07 -14.80 19.21
CA ASN A 157 -22.31 -14.94 20.46
C ASN A 157 -22.28 -16.38 20.99
N GLU A 158 -23.28 -17.18 20.64
CA GLU A 158 -23.42 -18.59 21.01
C GLU A 158 -22.43 -19.49 20.26
N MET A 159 -21.91 -19.03 19.12
CA MET A 159 -20.96 -19.80 18.32
C MET A 159 -19.58 -19.84 18.96
N LEU A 160 -18.98 -21.03 18.98
CA LEU A 160 -17.63 -21.24 19.51
C LEU A 160 -16.60 -20.93 18.44
N THR A 161 -15.41 -20.48 18.85
CA THR A 161 -14.28 -20.24 17.94
C THR A 161 -13.94 -21.49 17.11
N ARG A 162 -14.12 -22.69 17.67
CA ARG A 162 -13.93 -23.95 16.93
C ARG A 162 -14.83 -24.07 15.70
N ASP A 163 -16.06 -23.59 15.78
CA ASP A 163 -17.04 -23.70 14.69
C ASP A 163 -16.70 -22.70 13.57
N VAL A 164 -16.19 -21.51 13.94
CA VAL A 164 -15.60 -20.54 13.00
C VAL A 164 -14.32 -21.07 12.34
N VAL A 165 -13.43 -21.68 13.12
CA VAL A 165 -12.18 -22.29 12.62
C VAL A 165 -12.48 -23.43 11.65
N ARG A 166 -13.54 -24.20 11.89
CA ARG A 166 -14.01 -25.21 10.93
C ARG A 166 -14.41 -24.56 9.60
N CYS A 167 -15.12 -23.44 9.61
CA CYS A 167 -15.46 -22.71 8.38
C CYS A 167 -14.20 -22.27 7.62
N PHE A 168 -13.17 -21.75 8.29
CA PHE A 168 -11.91 -21.41 7.62
C PHE A 168 -11.23 -22.63 6.99
N ARG A 169 -11.27 -23.80 7.65
CA ARG A 169 -10.72 -25.06 7.11
C ARG A 169 -11.52 -25.58 5.92
N ASP A 170 -12.84 -25.43 5.94
CA ASP A 170 -13.71 -25.80 4.83
C ASP A 170 -13.42 -24.91 3.61
N ILE A 171 -13.22 -23.60 3.80
CA ILE A 171 -12.78 -22.68 2.75
C ILE A 171 -11.38 -23.06 2.24
N ALA A 172 -10.46 -23.41 3.14
CA ALA A 172 -9.12 -23.85 2.75
C ALA A 172 -9.18 -25.14 1.88
N TYR A 173 -10.09 -26.05 2.20
CA TYR A 173 -10.34 -27.24 1.37
C TYR A 173 -10.89 -26.85 -0.01
N GLN A 174 -11.85 -25.94 -0.07
CA GLN A 174 -12.39 -25.44 -1.35
C GLN A 174 -11.33 -24.73 -2.20
N ILE A 175 -10.41 -23.98 -1.59
CA ILE A 175 -9.28 -23.34 -2.29
C ILE A 175 -8.41 -24.41 -2.96
N LYS A 176 -8.12 -25.54 -2.31
CA LYS A 176 -7.32 -26.63 -2.89
C LYS A 176 -7.97 -27.25 -4.11
N GLU A 177 -9.28 -27.51 -4.03
CA GLU A 177 -10.05 -28.19 -5.08
C GLU A 177 -10.42 -27.28 -6.26
N SER A 178 -10.39 -25.95 -6.06
CA SER A 178 -10.80 -24.98 -7.07
C SER A 178 -9.60 -24.29 -7.70
N SER A 179 -9.49 -24.32 -9.03
CA SER A 179 -8.54 -23.45 -9.73
C SER A 179 -8.88 -21.98 -9.47
N PHE A 180 -7.88 -21.19 -9.08
CA PHE A 180 -8.04 -19.74 -8.95
C PHE A 180 -8.44 -19.16 -10.31
N THR A 181 -9.61 -18.54 -10.40
CA THR A 181 -10.12 -17.96 -11.65
C THR A 181 -9.76 -16.49 -11.73
N ASP A 182 -9.55 -15.98 -12.96
CA ASP A 182 -9.18 -14.58 -13.19
C ASP A 182 -10.31 -13.57 -12.94
N LYS A 183 -11.49 -14.06 -12.56
CA LYS A 183 -12.68 -13.22 -12.33
C LYS A 183 -12.79 -12.89 -10.86
N THR A 184 -13.03 -11.61 -10.57
CA THR A 184 -13.48 -11.20 -9.25
C THR A 184 -14.75 -11.97 -8.90
N MET A 185 -14.73 -12.65 -7.76
CA MET A 185 -15.85 -13.46 -7.30
C MET A 185 -16.17 -13.08 -5.87
N GLU A 186 -17.43 -12.79 -5.62
CA GLU A 186 -17.98 -12.55 -4.31
C GLU A 186 -19.03 -13.62 -4.05
N THR A 187 -18.91 -14.31 -2.93
CA THR A 187 -19.84 -15.36 -2.53
C THR A 187 -20.16 -15.16 -1.06
N ALA A 188 -21.45 -15.00 -0.76
CA ALA A 188 -21.97 -14.94 0.60
C ALA A 188 -22.86 -16.15 0.82
N GLU A 189 -22.49 -16.99 1.78
CA GLU A 189 -23.21 -18.22 2.12
C GLU A 189 -23.46 -18.28 3.63
N THR A 190 -24.66 -18.70 4.02
CA THR A 190 -24.96 -19.09 5.39
C THR A 190 -24.48 -20.53 5.57
N VAL A 191 -23.42 -20.72 6.35
CA VAL A 191 -22.75 -22.03 6.51
C VAL A 191 -23.41 -22.86 7.61
N ASP A 192 -23.90 -22.20 8.66
CA ASP A 192 -24.61 -22.82 9.77
C ASP A 192 -25.60 -21.82 10.40
N VAL A 193 -26.51 -22.29 11.25
CA VAL A 193 -27.42 -21.44 12.04
C VAL A 193 -26.59 -20.57 12.99
N GLY A 194 -26.39 -19.32 12.60
CA GLY A 194 -25.61 -18.33 13.37
C GLY A 194 -24.21 -18.07 12.84
N ILE A 195 -23.81 -18.65 11.70
CA ILE A 195 -22.56 -18.33 11.00
C ILE A 195 -22.85 -17.93 9.55
N THR A 196 -22.47 -16.69 9.20
CA THR A 196 -22.48 -16.19 7.82
C THR A 196 -21.04 -16.01 7.36
N CYS A 197 -20.72 -16.57 6.20
CA CYS A 197 -19.41 -16.44 5.58
C CYS A 197 -19.51 -15.66 4.27
N GLU A 198 -18.65 -14.66 4.10
CA GLU A 198 -18.48 -13.90 2.88
C GLU A 198 -17.03 -14.05 2.40
N VAL A 199 -16.87 -14.51 1.16
CA VAL A 199 -15.57 -14.69 0.52
C VAL A 199 -15.53 -13.82 -0.72
N GLN A 200 -14.59 -12.88 -0.74
CA GLN A 200 -14.26 -12.04 -1.88
C GLN A 200 -12.90 -12.46 -2.42
N ARG A 201 -12.80 -12.65 -3.74
CA ARG A 201 -11.58 -13.02 -4.45
C ARG A 201 -11.36 -12.07 -5.61
N TRP A 202 -10.14 -11.61 -5.82
CA TRP A 202 -9.79 -10.80 -6.99
C TRP A 202 -8.31 -10.90 -7.33
N ASN A 203 -8.00 -10.56 -8.58
CA ASN A 203 -6.62 -10.41 -9.05
C ASN A 203 -6.20 -8.95 -9.01
N LYS A 204 -4.96 -8.68 -8.58
CA LYS A 204 -4.37 -7.35 -8.61
C LYS A 204 -3.13 -7.34 -9.48
N SER A 205 -3.24 -6.71 -10.64
CA SER A 205 -2.20 -6.71 -11.69
C SER A 205 -1.10 -5.66 -11.50
N ALA A 206 -1.18 -4.83 -10.45
CA ALA A 206 -0.20 -3.79 -10.18
C ALA A 206 0.04 -3.62 -8.66
N PRO A 207 1.29 -3.37 -8.23
CA PRO A 207 1.62 -3.08 -6.83
C PRO A 207 1.05 -1.72 -6.37
N PRO A 208 0.93 -1.49 -5.05
CA PRO A 208 1.23 -2.42 -3.96
C PRO A 208 0.10 -3.44 -3.70
N GLY A 209 0.46 -4.66 -3.31
CA GLY A 209 -0.48 -5.64 -2.73
C GLY A 209 -0.87 -5.29 -1.28
N PHE A 210 -1.36 -6.28 -0.53
CA PHE A 210 -1.60 -6.18 0.91
C PHE A 210 -0.29 -6.01 1.70
N PHE A 211 0.77 -6.71 1.25
CA PHE A 211 2.07 -6.78 1.92
C PHE A 211 3.16 -6.16 1.03
N PRO A 212 3.32 -4.82 1.01
CA PRO A 212 4.38 -4.17 0.21
C PRO A 212 5.70 -3.98 0.98
N GLY A 213 5.77 -4.42 2.24
CA GLY A 213 6.91 -4.21 3.14
C GLY A 213 7.75 -5.48 3.33
N VAL A 214 8.88 -5.34 4.05
CA VAL A 214 9.72 -6.48 4.43
C VAL A 214 8.93 -7.51 5.22
N ALA A 215 9.31 -8.79 5.06
CA ALA A 215 8.73 -9.91 5.78
C ALA A 215 8.48 -9.61 7.26
N GLY A 216 7.30 -9.98 7.76
CA GLY A 216 6.85 -9.55 9.07
C GLY A 216 5.69 -10.36 9.64
N ARG A 217 5.46 -10.18 10.94
CA ARG A 217 4.39 -10.86 11.69
C ARG A 217 3.35 -9.91 12.29
N THR A 218 3.53 -8.60 12.07
CA THR A 218 2.65 -7.55 12.55
C THR A 218 1.76 -7.07 11.42
N VAL A 219 0.48 -6.80 11.70
CA VAL A 219 -0.45 -6.28 10.68
C VAL A 219 0.07 -4.95 10.11
N PRO A 220 0.27 -4.84 8.79
CA PRO A 220 0.63 -3.58 8.13
C PRO A 220 -0.42 -2.49 8.33
N HIS A 221 0.02 -1.24 8.49
CA HIS A 221 -0.87 -0.10 8.76
C HIS A 221 -1.93 0.13 7.67
N ASN A 222 -1.57 -0.07 6.40
CA ASN A 222 -2.50 0.03 5.28
C ASN A 222 -3.63 -1.01 5.35
N ILE A 223 -3.34 -2.23 5.85
CA ILE A 223 -4.36 -3.26 6.06
C ILE A 223 -5.31 -2.85 7.18
N GLU A 224 -4.75 -2.34 8.27
CA GLU A 224 -5.50 -1.86 9.43
C GLU A 224 -6.53 -0.80 8.99
N GLU A 225 -6.08 0.25 8.29
CA GLU A 225 -6.94 1.36 7.86
C GLU A 225 -7.99 0.96 6.82
N GLN A 226 -7.62 0.13 5.83
CA GLN A 226 -8.47 -0.09 4.64
C GLN A 226 -9.41 -1.28 4.78
N HIS A 227 -9.05 -2.29 5.58
CA HIS A 227 -9.79 -3.56 5.63
C HIS A 227 -10.32 -3.90 7.01
N PHE A 228 -9.68 -3.41 8.07
CA PHE A 228 -10.08 -3.69 9.45
C PHE A 228 -10.89 -2.55 10.06
N SER A 229 -10.59 -1.29 9.75
CA SER A 229 -11.37 -0.13 10.24
C SER A 229 -12.76 0.01 9.61
N THR A 230 -13.06 -0.73 8.54
CA THR A 230 -14.37 -0.71 7.86
C THR A 230 -15.42 -1.61 8.54
N VAL A 231 -15.04 -2.33 9.60
CA VAL A 231 -15.92 -3.27 10.28
C VAL A 231 -16.89 -2.52 11.20
N ILE A 232 -18.17 -2.54 10.86
CA ILE A 232 -19.23 -1.91 11.65
C ILE A 232 -19.40 -2.71 12.95
N PRO A 233 -19.42 -2.04 14.12
CA PRO A 233 -19.77 -2.68 15.38
C PRO A 233 -21.16 -3.32 15.29
N ASP A 234 -21.20 -4.64 15.37
CA ASP A 234 -22.43 -5.43 15.40
C ASP A 234 -22.46 -6.22 16.71
N SER A 235 -23.64 -6.73 17.06
CA SER A 235 -23.89 -7.67 18.14
C SER A 235 -23.17 -9.02 17.98
N CYS A 236 -22.62 -9.31 16.80
CA CYS A 236 -21.93 -10.56 16.45
C CYS A 236 -20.41 -10.42 16.53
N LYS A 237 -19.73 -11.55 16.76
CA LYS A 237 -18.27 -11.66 16.56
C LYS A 237 -17.97 -11.63 15.07
N GLN A 238 -16.99 -10.84 14.65
CA GLN A 238 -16.57 -10.78 13.26
C GLN A 238 -15.11 -11.17 13.13
N TYR A 239 -14.80 -11.98 12.12
CA TYR A 239 -13.46 -12.44 11.81
C TYR A 239 -13.16 -11.99 10.40
N VAL A 240 -12.15 -11.13 10.24
CA VAL A 240 -11.69 -10.67 8.93
C VAL A 240 -10.30 -11.22 8.70
N LEU A 241 -10.13 -11.94 7.59
CA LEU A 241 -8.87 -12.52 7.18
C LEU A 241 -8.57 -12.11 5.73
N LEU A 242 -7.38 -11.58 5.52
CA LEU A 242 -6.81 -11.26 4.22
C LEU A 242 -5.73 -12.25 3.87
N LEU A 243 -5.72 -12.67 2.61
CA LEU A 243 -4.81 -13.65 2.07
C LEU A 243 -4.25 -13.11 0.75
N GLN A 244 -2.93 -13.21 0.55
CA GLN A 244 -2.29 -12.86 -0.72
C GLN A 244 -1.32 -13.94 -1.16
N GLY A 245 -1.46 -14.33 -2.42
CA GLY A 245 -0.45 -15.05 -3.17
C GLY A 245 0.03 -14.27 -4.38
N ILE A 246 1.17 -14.72 -4.92
CA ILE A 246 1.66 -14.32 -6.23
C ILE A 246 1.15 -15.30 -7.29
N ASN A 247 1.38 -15.00 -8.57
CA ASN A 247 0.88 -15.81 -9.68
C ASN A 247 1.41 -17.26 -9.68
N SER A 248 2.61 -17.49 -9.14
CA SER A 248 3.16 -18.84 -8.96
C SER A 248 2.72 -19.54 -7.67
N THR A 249 2.02 -18.87 -6.76
CA THR A 249 1.54 -19.48 -5.52
C THR A 249 0.50 -20.56 -5.83
N SER A 250 0.75 -21.78 -5.37
CA SER A 250 -0.16 -22.90 -5.57
C SER A 250 -1.40 -22.80 -4.67
N PRO A 251 -2.54 -23.43 -5.06
CA PRO A 251 -3.71 -23.52 -4.21
C PRO A 251 -3.43 -24.13 -2.83
N GLU A 252 -2.52 -25.12 -2.76
CA GLU A 252 -2.11 -25.74 -1.50
C GLU A 252 -1.38 -24.76 -0.58
N ALA A 253 -0.51 -23.93 -1.15
CA ALA A 253 0.21 -22.89 -0.41
C ALA A 253 -0.74 -21.79 0.10
N MET A 254 -1.75 -21.40 -0.69
CA MET A 254 -2.80 -20.48 -0.25
C MET A 254 -3.65 -21.06 0.88
N ALA A 255 -4.05 -22.33 0.74
CA ALA A 255 -4.81 -23.03 1.77
C ALA A 255 -4.00 -23.24 3.06
N ALA A 256 -2.68 -23.45 2.96
CA ALA A 256 -1.80 -23.57 4.12
C ALA A 256 -1.73 -22.27 4.93
N LEU A 257 -1.60 -21.12 4.27
CA LEU A 257 -1.67 -19.81 4.93
C LEU A 257 -2.99 -19.60 5.68
N LEU A 258 -4.11 -19.95 5.05
CA LEU A 258 -5.43 -19.85 5.69
C LEU A 258 -5.52 -20.77 6.93
N ASN A 259 -4.99 -21.99 6.85
CA ASN A 259 -4.94 -22.90 8.00
C ASN A 259 -4.05 -22.37 9.13
N ASN A 260 -2.88 -21.82 8.81
CA ASN A 260 -1.98 -21.22 9.80
C ASN A 260 -2.66 -20.07 10.55
N ALA A 261 -3.36 -19.19 9.81
CA ALA A 261 -4.14 -18.12 10.41
C ALA A 261 -5.28 -18.66 11.30
N ALA A 262 -6.00 -19.69 10.82
CA ALA A 262 -7.09 -20.32 11.57
C ALA A 262 -6.60 -21.01 12.86
N GLU A 263 -5.40 -21.58 12.85
CA GLU A 263 -4.76 -22.15 14.05
C GLU A 263 -4.46 -21.08 15.09
N ARG A 264 -3.88 -19.95 14.68
CA ARG A 264 -3.62 -18.81 15.58
C ARG A 264 -4.91 -18.23 16.18
N ILE A 265 -5.97 -18.13 15.38
CA ILE A 265 -7.30 -17.76 15.88
C ILE A 265 -7.83 -18.80 16.87
N ALA A 266 -7.62 -20.10 16.61
CA ALA A 266 -8.01 -21.16 17.53
C ALA A 266 -7.27 -21.10 18.87
N GLU A 267 -6.01 -20.64 18.87
CA GLU A 267 -5.19 -20.37 20.05
C GLU A 267 -5.61 -19.10 20.82
N GLY A 268 -6.54 -18.32 20.25
CA GLY A 268 -7.14 -17.14 20.88
C GLY A 268 -6.50 -15.81 20.49
N GLU A 269 -5.63 -15.78 19.47
CA GLU A 269 -5.07 -14.54 18.97
C GLU A 269 -6.16 -13.70 18.27
N SER A 270 -6.25 -12.42 18.63
CA SER A 270 -7.26 -11.50 18.11
C SER A 270 -6.78 -10.67 16.93
N THR A 271 -5.47 -10.58 16.69
CA THR A 271 -4.88 -9.83 15.57
C THR A 271 -3.51 -10.42 15.27
N GLY A 272 -3.24 -10.72 14.00
CA GLY A 272 -1.96 -11.30 13.63
C GLY A 272 -1.70 -11.24 12.12
N ALA A 273 -0.44 -11.30 11.74
CA ALA A 273 -0.03 -11.45 10.36
C ALA A 273 1.16 -12.42 10.26
N ASP A 274 1.38 -12.97 9.07
CA ASP A 274 2.64 -13.64 8.71
C ASP A 274 2.77 -13.55 7.19
N TYR A 275 3.81 -12.84 6.74
CA TYR A 275 4.02 -12.56 5.34
C TYR A 275 5.51 -12.44 5.03
N ASP A 276 5.86 -12.80 3.79
CA ASP A 276 7.19 -12.70 3.20
C ASP A 276 7.06 -12.00 1.85
N ASP A 277 7.65 -10.81 1.76
CA ASP A 277 7.49 -9.85 0.68
C ASP A 277 6.01 -9.73 0.23
N ASP A 278 5.65 -10.35 -0.89
CA ASP A 278 4.34 -10.26 -1.54
C ASP A 278 3.38 -11.43 -1.27
N TYR A 279 3.69 -12.31 -0.32
CA TYR A 279 2.91 -13.51 0.00
C TYR A 279 2.63 -13.59 1.50
N GLY A 280 1.40 -13.90 1.89
CA GLY A 280 1.08 -14.07 3.31
C GLY A 280 -0.38 -13.88 3.68
N TYR A 281 -0.62 -13.74 4.97
CA TYR A 281 -1.94 -13.45 5.53
C TYR A 281 -1.89 -12.39 6.64
N ALA A 282 -3.04 -11.77 6.87
CA ALA A 282 -3.31 -10.95 8.04
C ALA A 282 -4.75 -11.18 8.50
N PHE A 283 -4.99 -11.16 9.80
CA PHE A 283 -6.34 -11.32 10.35
C PHE A 283 -6.58 -10.41 11.54
N LYS A 284 -7.85 -10.11 11.78
CA LYS A 284 -8.35 -9.45 12.98
C LYS A 284 -9.71 -9.99 13.39
N VAL A 285 -9.88 -10.18 14.69
CA VAL A 285 -11.09 -10.67 15.35
C VAL A 285 -11.70 -9.52 16.14
N PHE A 286 -12.94 -9.19 15.79
CA PHE A 286 -13.74 -8.15 16.40
C PHE A 286 -14.76 -8.80 17.34
N HIS A 287 -14.67 -8.47 18.62
CA HIS A 287 -15.62 -8.92 19.63
C HIS A 287 -16.70 -7.86 19.81
N PRO A 288 -17.97 -8.27 20.01
CA PRO A 288 -19.04 -7.33 20.30
C PRO A 288 -18.71 -6.55 21.59
N GLY A 289 -18.81 -5.22 21.52
CA GLY A 289 -18.57 -4.33 22.66
C GLY A 289 -17.15 -3.79 22.80
N GLN A 290 -16.20 -4.17 21.95
CA GLN A 290 -14.87 -3.53 21.88
C GLN A 290 -14.88 -2.41 20.83
N CYS A 291 -15.42 -1.24 21.18
CA CYS A 291 -15.08 0.02 20.52
C CYS A 291 -13.84 0.59 21.22
N SER A 292 -12.75 0.75 20.49
CA SER A 292 -11.64 1.64 20.85
C SER A 292 -11.90 3.03 20.30
#